data_AF-A0A6J7D174-F1
#
_entry.id   AF-A0A6J7D174-F1
#
_cell.length_a   1.000
_cell.length_b   1.000
_cell.length_c   1.000
_cell.angle_alpha   90.00
_cell.angle_beta   90.00
_cell.angle_gamma   90.00
#
_symmetry.space_group_name_H-M   'P 1'
#
loop_
_entity.id
_entity.type
_entity.pdbx_description
1 polymer ?
#
loop_
_entity_poly.entity_id
_entity_poly.type
_entity_poly.pdbx_seq_one_letter_code
_entity_poly.pdbx_strand_id
1 'polypeptide(L)'
;MLKLGKKGPSSFPTSSDTKSVPKMSLTDTYQSAAPSVVEPAVIHREITSAVYRAASTVGLLGIALIHVLDLPGKWSEARYLGIGYVLVIAAALALAEINATRHDPRALLAAAGLAALVVFGFVVNRTVGMPNASEDIGNWSEPLGLASLFVELVTLWVCLRAWWANHTRW
;
A
#
# COMPACT_ATOMS: atom_id res chain seq x y z
N MET A 1 -30.12 -70.42 29.26
CA MET A 1 -31.23 -69.54 28.84
C MET A 1 -30.68 -68.52 27.85
N LEU A 2 -31.02 -68.64 26.56
CA LEU A 2 -30.81 -67.60 25.53
C LEU A 2 -31.85 -67.85 24.43
N LYS A 3 -32.91 -67.02 24.40
CA LYS A 3 -34.00 -67.11 23.41
C LYS A 3 -33.54 -66.45 22.10
N LEU A 4 -33.47 -67.23 21.03
CA LEU A 4 -33.30 -66.77 19.65
C LEU A 4 -34.59 -66.06 19.19
N GLY A 5 -34.49 -64.76 18.91
CA GLY A 5 -35.59 -63.95 18.35
C GLY A 5 -35.74 -64.15 16.85
N LYS A 6 -36.92 -64.61 16.43
CA LYS A 6 -37.35 -64.70 15.01
C LYS A 6 -37.51 -63.28 14.44
N LYS A 7 -36.75 -62.93 13.38
CA LYS A 7 -37.00 -61.74 12.55
C LYS A 7 -38.10 -62.06 11.53
N GLY A 8 -39.18 -61.27 11.55
CA GLY A 8 -40.24 -61.31 10.54
C GLY A 8 -39.82 -60.67 9.21
N PRO A 9 -40.57 -60.89 8.12
CA PRO A 9 -40.18 -60.45 6.78
C PRO A 9 -40.26 -58.92 6.63
N SER A 10 -39.24 -58.35 5.99
CA SER A 10 -39.17 -56.93 5.63
C SER A 10 -40.21 -56.60 4.56
N SER A 11 -41.19 -55.79 4.92
CA SER A 11 -42.11 -55.17 3.96
C SER A 11 -41.35 -54.20 3.05
N PHE A 12 -41.42 -54.42 1.73
CA PHE A 12 -40.98 -53.45 0.72
C PHE A 12 -41.88 -52.21 0.75
N PRO A 13 -41.33 -50.97 0.63
CA PRO A 13 -42.15 -49.77 0.54
C PRO A 13 -42.87 -49.74 -0.82
N THR A 14 -44.20 -49.59 -0.78
CA THR A 14 -45.05 -49.34 -1.95
C THR A 14 -44.87 -47.91 -2.47
N SER A 15 -44.82 -47.77 -3.79
CA SER A 15 -44.39 -46.59 -4.55
C SER A 15 -45.42 -45.45 -4.65
N SER A 16 -45.97 -44.96 -3.54
CA SER A 16 -47.03 -43.92 -3.60
C SER A 16 -46.74 -42.63 -2.82
N ASP A 17 -45.49 -42.35 -2.48
CA ASP A 17 -45.12 -41.16 -1.70
C ASP A 17 -44.21 -40.21 -2.50
N THR A 18 -44.68 -39.76 -3.66
CA THR A 18 -44.08 -38.62 -4.36
C THR A 18 -44.47 -37.34 -3.64
N LYS A 19 -43.75 -37.02 -2.55
CA LYS A 19 -43.75 -35.66 -2.02
C LYS A 19 -43.39 -34.73 -3.16
N SER A 20 -44.27 -33.77 -3.44
CA SER A 20 -44.06 -32.73 -4.43
C SER A 20 -42.70 -32.09 -4.22
N VAL A 21 -41.75 -32.41 -5.08
CA VAL A 21 -40.46 -31.72 -5.13
C VAL A 21 -40.78 -30.25 -5.36
N PRO A 22 -40.33 -29.31 -4.50
CA PRO A 22 -40.51 -27.89 -4.74
C PRO A 22 -39.99 -27.59 -6.14
N LYS A 23 -40.81 -26.98 -7.00
CA LYS A 23 -40.35 -26.41 -8.27
C LYS A 23 -39.41 -25.25 -7.93
N MET A 24 -38.18 -25.57 -7.56
CA MET A 24 -37.12 -24.59 -7.44
C MET A 24 -36.89 -24.10 -8.87
N SER A 25 -37.27 -22.85 -9.13
CA SER A 25 -37.15 -22.28 -10.45
C SER A 25 -35.66 -22.29 -10.83
N LEU A 26 -35.34 -22.78 -12.02
CA LEU A 26 -33.97 -22.73 -12.54
C LEU A 26 -33.43 -21.28 -12.56
N THR A 27 -34.32 -20.29 -12.62
CA THR A 27 -33.99 -18.87 -12.50
C THR A 27 -33.47 -18.49 -11.12
N ASP A 28 -33.99 -19.07 -10.04
CA ASP A 28 -33.59 -18.71 -8.66
C ASP A 28 -32.18 -19.20 -8.34
N THR A 29 -31.80 -20.34 -8.93
CA THR A 29 -30.45 -20.89 -8.78
C THR A 29 -29.43 -20.14 -9.64
N TYR A 30 -29.83 -19.67 -10.83
CA TYR A 30 -28.98 -18.84 -11.69
C TYR A 30 -28.78 -17.42 -11.13
N GLN A 31 -29.82 -16.80 -10.56
CA GLN A 31 -29.73 -15.48 -9.92
C GLN A 31 -28.83 -15.52 -8.67
N SER A 32 -28.77 -16.66 -7.99
CA SER A 32 -27.91 -16.89 -6.81
C SER A 32 -26.45 -17.22 -7.16
N ALA A 33 -26.16 -17.67 -8.38
CA ALA A 33 -24.83 -18.14 -8.80
C ALA A 33 -24.13 -17.19 -9.80
N ALA A 34 -24.86 -16.23 -10.38
CA ALA A 34 -24.22 -15.16 -11.14
C ALA A 34 -23.37 -14.34 -10.16
N PRO A 35 -22.04 -14.23 -10.36
CA PRO A 35 -21.21 -13.39 -9.51
C PRO A 35 -21.84 -11.99 -9.53
N SER A 36 -22.21 -11.48 -8.36
CA SER A 36 -22.75 -10.13 -8.20
C SER A 36 -21.90 -9.19 -9.04
N VAL A 37 -22.49 -8.58 -10.07
CA VAL A 37 -21.79 -7.69 -10.99
C VAL A 37 -21.04 -6.68 -10.12
N VAL A 38 -19.71 -6.72 -10.14
CA VAL A 38 -18.91 -5.78 -9.35
C VAL A 38 -19.22 -4.40 -9.92
N GLU A 39 -19.87 -3.56 -9.11
CA GLU A 39 -20.23 -2.20 -9.50
C GLU A 39 -19.02 -1.49 -10.10
N PRO A 40 -19.12 -0.84 -11.29
CA PRO A 40 -18.00 -0.18 -11.94
C PRO A 40 -17.23 0.77 -11.01
N ALA A 41 -17.93 1.41 -10.08
CA ALA A 41 -17.35 2.29 -9.06
C ALA A 41 -16.33 1.59 -8.13
N VAL A 42 -16.53 0.31 -7.82
CA VAL A 42 -15.60 -0.47 -7.00
C VAL A 42 -14.31 -0.74 -7.78
N ILE A 43 -14.42 -1.19 -9.03
CA ILE A 43 -13.27 -1.45 -9.91
C ILE A 43 -12.39 -0.20 -10.08
N HIS A 44 -13.00 0.96 -10.37
CA HIS A 44 -12.26 2.21 -10.51
C HIS A 44 -11.50 2.61 -9.24
N ARG A 45 -12.08 2.37 -8.05
CA ARG A 45 -11.45 2.67 -6.77
C ARG A 45 -10.26 1.77 -6.50
N GLU A 46 -10.40 0.46 -6.73
CA GLU A 46 -9.31 -0.49 -6.50
C GLU A 46 -8.14 -0.23 -7.46
N ILE A 47 -8.41 0.08 -8.74
CA ILE A 47 -7.38 0.48 -9.70
C ILE A 47 -6.68 1.77 -9.25
N THR A 48 -7.45 2.79 -8.87
CA THR A 48 -6.89 4.08 -8.43
C THR A 48 -6.01 3.91 -7.18
N SER A 49 -6.46 3.11 -6.21
CA SER A 49 -5.70 2.76 -5.01
C SER A 49 -4.39 2.05 -5.36
N ALA A 50 -4.45 1.05 -6.25
CA ALA A 50 -3.27 0.33 -6.72
C ALA A 50 -2.26 1.26 -7.42
N VAL A 51 -2.74 2.17 -8.28
CA VAL A 51 -1.88 3.16 -8.96
C VAL A 51 -1.17 4.07 -7.96
N TYR A 52 -1.89 4.61 -6.97
CA TYR A 52 -1.26 5.48 -5.97
C TYR A 52 -0.23 4.74 -5.12
N ARG A 53 -0.50 3.50 -4.73
CA ARG A 53 0.44 2.67 -3.97
C ARG A 53 1.67 2.30 -4.79
N ALA A 54 1.50 1.95 -6.06
CA ALA A 54 2.61 1.66 -6.95
C ALA A 54 3.48 2.91 -7.17
N ALA A 55 2.85 4.06 -7.45
CA ALA A 55 3.55 5.32 -7.63
C ALA A 55 4.29 5.76 -6.36
N SER A 56 3.68 5.64 -5.17
CA SER A 56 4.35 5.97 -3.91
C SER A 56 5.51 5.02 -3.61
N THR A 57 5.35 3.73 -3.90
CA THR A 57 6.42 2.73 -3.74
C THR A 57 7.62 3.06 -4.63
N VAL A 58 7.39 3.35 -5.92
CA VAL A 58 8.45 3.75 -6.85
C VAL A 58 9.11 5.06 -6.40
N GLY A 59 8.33 6.04 -5.94
CA GLY A 59 8.85 7.28 -5.38
C GLY A 59 9.78 7.05 -4.18
N LEU A 60 9.37 6.24 -3.21
CA LEU A 60 10.17 5.89 -2.04
C LEU A 60 11.46 5.14 -2.40
N LEU A 61 11.42 4.24 -3.39
CA LEU A 61 12.62 3.59 -3.91
C LEU A 61 13.56 4.61 -4.58
N GLY A 62 13.01 5.60 -5.28
CA GLY A 62 13.77 6.72 -5.83
C GLY A 62 14.46 7.55 -4.73
N ILE A 63 13.74 7.90 -3.66
CA ILE A 63 14.31 8.59 -2.48
C ILE A 63 15.46 7.77 -1.90
N ALA A 64 15.24 6.48 -1.65
CA ALA A 64 16.27 5.59 -1.11
C ALA A 64 17.51 5.54 -2.02
N LEU A 65 17.32 5.40 -3.33
CA LEU A 65 18.41 5.36 -4.30
C LEU A 65 19.23 6.67 -4.28
N ILE A 66 18.58 7.83 -4.37
CA ILE A 66 19.28 9.12 -4.40
C ILE A 66 20.10 9.32 -3.11
N HIS A 67 19.53 8.98 -1.95
CA HIS A 67 20.25 9.09 -0.68
C HIS A 67 21.41 8.10 -0.57
N VAL A 68 21.30 6.91 -1.17
CA VAL A 68 22.45 5.98 -1.26
C VAL A 68 23.57 6.58 -2.10
N LEU A 69 23.25 7.23 -3.23
CA LEU A 69 24.25 7.84 -4.11
C LEU A 69 24.95 9.04 -3.45
N ASP A 70 24.23 9.82 -2.66
CA ASP A 70 24.75 11.02 -1.99
C ASP A 70 25.40 10.71 -0.61
N LEU A 71 25.12 9.53 -0.03
CA LEU A 71 25.62 9.13 1.28
C LEU A 71 27.14 9.27 1.46
N PRO A 72 28.02 8.87 0.51
CA PRO A 72 29.46 9.00 0.69
C PRO A 72 29.91 10.45 0.92
N GLY A 73 29.29 11.40 0.21
CA GLY A 73 29.58 12.84 0.36
C GLY A 73 29.18 13.33 1.75
N LYS A 74 27.98 12.98 2.22
CA LYS A 74 27.50 13.34 3.56
C LYS A 74 28.28 12.70 4.68
N TRP A 75 28.81 11.50 4.44
CA TRP A 75 29.65 10.79 5.39
C TRP A 75 31.00 11.47 5.60
N SER A 76 31.58 12.05 4.54
CA SER A 76 32.80 12.86 4.62
C SER A 76 32.56 14.26 5.15
N GLU A 77 31.41 14.88 4.85
CA GLU A 77 31.05 16.23 5.30
C GLU A 77 30.81 16.27 6.82
N ALA A 78 29.82 15.50 7.31
CA ALA A 78 29.57 15.40 8.73
C ALA A 78 28.91 14.06 9.08
N ARG A 79 29.51 13.33 10.01
CA ARG A 79 29.13 11.94 10.31
C ARG A 79 27.65 11.76 10.68
N TYR A 80 27.07 12.72 11.37
CA TYR A 80 25.66 12.65 11.76
C TYR A 80 24.71 12.84 10.56
N LEU A 81 25.09 13.60 9.52
CA LEU A 81 24.31 13.70 8.28
C LEU A 81 24.27 12.35 7.57
N GLY A 82 25.42 11.69 7.48
CA GLY A 82 25.51 10.35 6.94
C GLY A 82 24.62 9.34 7.68
N ILE A 83 24.56 9.40 9.01
CA ILE A 83 23.62 8.59 9.81
C ILE A 83 22.17 8.96 9.47
N GLY A 84 21.85 10.25 9.36
CA GLY A 84 20.52 10.72 8.95
C GLY A 84 20.10 10.13 7.60
N TYR A 85 21.00 10.10 6.63
CA TYR A 85 20.76 9.49 5.32
C TYR A 85 20.49 7.98 5.42
N VAL A 86 21.27 7.25 6.23
CA VAL A 86 21.00 5.82 6.48
C VAL A 86 19.60 5.60 7.07
N LEU A 87 19.16 6.46 7.98
CA LEU A 87 17.81 6.39 8.55
C LEU A 87 16.73 6.68 7.50
N VAL A 88 16.94 7.69 6.63
CA VAL A 88 16.03 8.00 5.52
C VAL A 88 15.93 6.81 4.55
N ILE A 89 17.07 6.21 4.17
CA ILE A 89 17.11 5.04 3.29
C ILE A 89 16.33 3.88 3.92
N ALA A 90 16.61 3.55 5.18
CA ALA A 90 15.92 2.45 5.87
C ALA A 90 14.40 2.70 5.98
N ALA A 91 14.00 3.93 6.33
CA ALA A 91 12.60 4.31 6.43
C ALA A 91 11.90 4.26 5.06
N ALA A 92 12.56 4.74 3.99
CA ALA A 92 12.02 4.71 2.64
C ALA A 92 11.80 3.28 2.15
N LEU A 93 12.76 2.38 2.36
CA LEU A 93 12.63 0.96 2.00
C LEU A 93 11.51 0.27 2.81
N ALA A 94 11.43 0.52 4.12
CA ALA A 94 10.38 -0.05 4.96
C ALA A 94 8.98 0.45 4.53
N LEU A 95 8.83 1.74 4.25
CA LEU A 95 7.57 2.31 3.79
C LEU A 95 7.21 1.85 2.37
N ALA A 96 8.21 1.63 1.49
CA ALA A 96 7.98 1.08 0.17
C ALA A 96 7.40 -0.33 0.27
N GLU A 97 7.97 -1.20 1.10
CA GLU A 97 7.47 -2.55 1.37
C GLU A 97 6.05 -2.51 1.96
N ILE A 98 5.81 -1.66 2.96
CA ILE A 98 4.49 -1.52 3.58
C ILE A 98 3.45 -1.04 2.55
N ASN A 99 3.77 -0.03 1.75
CA ASN A 99 2.87 0.47 0.71
C ASN A 99 2.60 -0.58 -0.37
N ALA A 100 3.61 -1.37 -0.75
CA ALA A 100 3.48 -2.43 -1.76
C ALA A 100 2.61 -3.61 -1.26
N THR A 101 2.67 -3.94 0.03
CA THR A 101 2.04 -5.15 0.57
C THR A 101 0.76 -4.92 1.36
N ARG A 102 0.56 -3.72 1.93
CA ARG A 102 -0.57 -3.43 2.83
C ARG A 102 -1.49 -2.35 2.27
N HIS A 103 -2.78 -2.49 2.54
CA HIS A 103 -3.82 -1.49 2.24
C HIS A 103 -4.02 -0.55 3.45
N ASP A 104 -2.96 0.12 3.90
CA ASP A 104 -3.02 1.02 5.05
C ASP A 104 -2.85 2.50 4.63
N PRO A 105 -3.89 3.35 4.75
CA PRO A 105 -3.78 4.77 4.41
C PRO A 105 -2.79 5.54 5.30
N ARG A 106 -2.44 5.03 6.49
CA ARG A 106 -1.45 5.65 7.38
C ARG A 106 -0.04 5.52 6.81
N ALA A 107 0.24 4.46 6.06
CA ALA A 107 1.54 4.25 5.42
C ALA A 107 1.82 5.29 4.32
N LEU A 108 0.78 5.69 3.57
CA LEU A 108 0.86 6.78 2.62
C LEU A 108 1.12 8.13 3.31
N LEU A 109 0.47 8.38 4.45
CA LEU A 109 0.72 9.60 5.22
C LEU A 109 2.15 9.62 5.81
N ALA A 110 2.65 8.48 6.28
CA ALA A 110 4.03 8.35 6.74
C ALA A 110 5.04 8.57 5.60
N ALA A 111 4.77 8.07 4.39
CA ALA A 111 5.57 8.32 3.20
C ALA A 111 5.59 9.81 2.80
N ALA A 112 4.44 10.48 2.86
CA ALA A 112 4.36 11.93 2.71
C ALA A 112 5.20 12.66 3.77
N GLY A 113 5.10 12.25 5.03
CA GLY A 113 5.89 12.82 6.12
C GLY A 113 7.41 12.66 5.92
N LEU A 114 7.86 11.48 5.47
CA LEU A 114 9.27 11.24 5.17
C LEU A 114 9.76 12.14 4.02
N ALA A 115 9.01 12.21 2.91
CA ALA A 115 9.37 13.07 1.78
C ALA A 115 9.41 14.55 2.19
N ALA A 116 8.44 15.01 2.98
CA ALA A 116 8.42 16.38 3.49
C ALA A 116 9.61 16.68 4.41
N LEU A 117 10.02 15.73 5.26
CA LEU A 117 11.18 15.87 6.13
C LEU A 117 12.48 16.03 5.33
N VAL A 118 12.63 15.24 4.26
CA VAL A 118 13.80 15.33 3.38
C VAL A 118 13.84 16.68 2.65
N VAL A 119 12.71 17.12 2.07
CA VAL A 119 12.62 18.45 1.42
C VAL A 119 12.95 19.56 2.42
N PHE A 120 12.43 19.46 3.64
CA PHE A 120 12.74 20.43 4.69
C PHE A 120 14.23 20.43 5.04
N GLY A 121 14.84 19.26 5.22
CA GLY A 121 16.27 19.12 5.45
C GLY A 121 17.10 19.73 4.31
N PHE A 122 16.71 19.48 3.06
CA PHE A 122 17.34 20.08 1.88
C PHE A 122 17.29 21.62 1.94
N VAL A 123 16.10 22.20 2.17
CA VAL A 123 15.94 23.66 2.26
C VAL A 123 16.78 24.25 3.38
N VAL A 124 16.81 23.63 4.56
CA VAL A 124 17.64 24.08 5.70
C VAL A 124 19.12 24.07 5.31
N ASN A 125 19.59 22.96 4.73
CA ASN A 125 20.98 22.80 4.30
C ASN A 125 21.41 23.86 3.26
N ARG A 126 20.51 24.22 2.33
CA ARG A 126 20.80 25.23 1.29
C ARG A 126 20.65 26.68 1.74
N THR A 127 19.96 26.94 2.85
CA THR A 127 19.68 28.31 3.32
C THR A 127 20.59 28.73 4.46
N VAL A 128 20.49 28.05 5.59
CA VAL A 128 21.21 28.38 6.83
C VAL A 128 22.36 27.43 7.13
N GLY A 129 22.42 26.31 6.41
CA GLY A 129 23.39 25.24 6.65
C GLY A 129 23.05 24.39 7.87
N MET A 130 23.84 23.36 8.07
CA MET A 130 23.69 22.40 9.16
C MET A 130 24.89 22.53 10.13
N PRO A 131 24.74 22.18 11.42
CA PRO A 131 25.85 22.26 12.37
C PRO A 131 27.08 21.46 11.92
N ASN A 132 28.23 22.13 11.73
CA ASN A 132 29.45 21.53 11.16
C ASN A 132 29.32 21.06 9.70
N ALA A 133 28.36 21.58 8.93
CA ALA A 133 28.12 21.26 7.53
C ALA A 133 27.43 22.45 6.83
N SER A 134 28.22 23.42 6.40
CA SER A 134 27.74 24.68 5.78
C SER A 134 28.22 24.87 4.34
N GLU A 135 28.88 23.87 3.78
CA GLU A 135 29.50 23.95 2.44
C GLU A 135 28.46 24.05 1.32
N ASP A 136 27.24 23.58 1.59
CA ASP A 136 26.13 23.53 0.64
C ASP A 136 25.23 24.78 0.60
N ILE A 137 25.51 25.81 1.41
CA ILE A 137 24.71 27.03 1.45
C ILE A 137 24.73 27.71 0.07
N GLY A 138 23.55 27.99 -0.48
CA GLY A 138 23.40 28.63 -1.78
C GLY A 138 23.57 27.71 -3.01
N ASN A 139 24.01 26.46 -2.82
CA ASN A 139 24.20 25.50 -3.90
C ASN A 139 22.87 24.84 -4.34
N TRP A 140 21.94 25.64 -4.84
CA TRP A 140 20.59 25.18 -5.25
C TRP A 140 20.57 24.42 -6.58
N SER A 141 21.57 24.62 -7.43
CA SER A 141 21.63 24.04 -8.77
C SER A 141 22.34 22.69 -8.82
N GLU A 142 22.69 22.11 -7.67
CA GLU A 142 23.34 20.80 -7.64
C GLU A 142 22.45 19.74 -8.31
N PRO A 143 22.94 19.02 -9.33
CA PRO A 143 22.12 18.10 -10.12
C PRO A 143 21.46 17.00 -9.29
N LEU A 144 22.20 16.42 -8.34
CA LEU A 144 21.70 15.35 -7.49
C LEU A 144 20.66 15.88 -6.49
N GLY A 145 20.88 17.09 -5.96
CA GLY A 145 19.92 17.80 -5.12
C GLY A 145 18.61 18.13 -5.82
N LEU A 146 18.66 18.59 -7.07
CA LEU A 146 17.47 18.85 -7.89
C LEU A 146 16.71 17.57 -8.23
N ALA A 147 17.43 16.48 -8.55
CA ALA A 147 16.84 15.18 -8.77
C ALA A 147 16.12 14.67 -7.51
N SER A 148 16.75 14.84 -6.34
CA SER A 148 16.13 14.57 -5.04
C SER A 148 14.82 15.34 -4.92
N LEU A 149 14.87 16.68 -4.97
CA LEU A 149 13.70 17.53 -4.77
C LEU A 149 12.53 17.14 -5.67
N PHE A 150 12.80 16.83 -6.93
CA PHE A 150 11.77 16.36 -7.85
C PHE A 150 11.11 15.06 -7.34
N VAL A 151 11.91 14.05 -7.01
CA VAL A 151 11.41 12.76 -6.53
C VAL A 151 10.66 12.90 -5.21
N GLU A 152 11.18 13.68 -4.25
CA GLU A 152 10.49 13.90 -2.97
C GLU A 152 9.17 14.65 -3.16
N LEU A 153 9.14 15.72 -3.95
CA LEU A 153 7.93 16.53 -4.16
C LEU A 153 6.85 15.74 -4.89
N VAL A 154 7.21 14.93 -5.88
CA VAL A 154 6.27 14.04 -6.57
C VAL A 154 5.74 12.98 -5.61
N THR A 155 6.62 12.34 -4.82
CA THR A 155 6.21 11.33 -3.83
C THR A 155 5.27 11.91 -2.79
N LEU A 156 5.61 13.09 -2.25
CA LEU A 156 4.80 13.85 -1.31
C LEU A 156 3.42 14.14 -1.91
N TRP A 157 3.37 14.67 -3.12
CA TRP A 157 2.12 15.00 -3.80
C TRP A 157 1.25 13.76 -4.03
N VAL A 158 1.80 12.67 -4.58
CA VAL A 158 1.10 11.40 -4.80
C VAL A 158 0.49 10.88 -3.51
N CYS A 159 1.27 10.86 -2.43
CA CYS A 159 0.82 10.34 -1.14
C CYS A 159 -0.28 11.21 -0.51
N LEU A 160 -0.15 12.54 -0.57
CA LEU A 160 -1.17 13.46 -0.08
C LEU A 160 -2.46 13.40 -0.90
N ARG A 161 -2.36 13.28 -2.23
CA ARG A 161 -3.53 13.12 -3.11
C ARG A 161 -4.28 11.83 -2.81
N ALA A 162 -3.56 10.73 -2.61
CA ALA A 162 -4.14 9.45 -2.24
C ALA A 162 -4.82 9.51 -0.85
N TRP A 163 -4.17 10.14 0.13
CA TRP A 163 -4.73 10.33 1.47
C TRP A 163 -6.00 11.19 1.43
N TRP A 164 -5.98 12.32 0.73
CA TRP A 164 -7.13 13.23 0.60
C TRP A 164 -8.35 12.56 -0.01
N ALA A 165 -8.16 11.80 -1.10
CA ALA A 165 -9.23 11.07 -1.79
C ALA A 165 -9.96 10.05 -0.90
N ASN A 166 -9.30 9.59 0.17
CA ASN A 166 -9.83 8.65 1.14
C ASN A 166 -10.58 9.36 2.30
N HIS A 167 -10.35 10.66 2.55
CA HIS A 167 -10.88 11.36 3.73
C HIS A 167 -12.05 12.33 3.43
N THR A 168 -12.14 12.93 2.24
CA THR A 168 -13.21 13.90 1.92
C THR A 168 -14.55 13.27 1.52
N ARG A 169 -14.94 12.14 2.13
CA ARG A 169 -16.16 11.39 1.78
C ARG A 169 -17.18 11.32 2.93
N TRP A 170 -17.16 12.28 3.84
CA TRP A 170 -18.16 12.47 4.89
C TRP A 170 -19.04 13.68 4.56
#